data_AF-A0A662TDV6-F1
#
_entry.id   AF-A0A662TDV6-F1
#
_cell.length_a   1.000
_cell.length_b   1.000
_cell.length_c   1.000
_cell.angle_alpha   90.00
_cell.angle_beta   90.00
_cell.angle_gamma   90.00
#
_symmetry.space_group_name_H-M   'P 1'
#
loop_
_entity.id
_entity.type
_entity.pdbx_description
1 polymer ?
#
loop_
_entity_poly.entity_id
_entity_poly.type
_entity_poly.pdbx_seq_one_letter_code
_entity_poly.pdbx_strand_id
1 'polypeptide(L)'
;IYDPYSGYPIGVNWAGAAGGLLLIIMGYLVALLGLYASIYKVGADVILDELRAMGPSATVRRRCPSCGAEVPEGARFCGRCGAPLVAPP
;
A
#
# COMPACT_ATOMS: atom_id res chain seq x y z
N ILE A 1 7.97 -46.21 26.87
CA ILE A 1 8.36 -47.41 26.11
C ILE A 1 8.21 -47.05 24.64
N TYR A 2 9.22 -47.32 23.81
CA TYR A 2 9.23 -47.02 22.38
C TYR A 2 9.23 -48.33 21.60
N ASP A 3 8.53 -48.37 20.46
CA ASP A 3 8.55 -49.51 19.54
C ASP A 3 9.91 -49.55 18.81
N PRO A 4 10.68 -50.65 18.90
CA PRO A 4 12.01 -50.74 18.31
C PRO A 4 12.03 -50.76 16.77
N TYR A 5 10.90 -51.06 16.11
CA TYR A 5 10.82 -51.06 14.64
C TYR A 5 10.38 -49.72 14.07
N SER A 6 9.54 -48.97 14.80
CA SER A 6 9.03 -47.68 14.34
C SER A 6 9.73 -46.48 15.00
N GLY A 7 10.43 -46.67 16.12
CA GLY A 7 11.05 -45.59 16.90
C GLY A 7 10.06 -44.68 17.64
N TYR A 8 8.78 -45.03 17.73
CA TYR A 8 7.72 -44.19 18.29
C TYR A 8 7.24 -44.70 19.66
N PRO A 9 6.75 -43.84 20.58
CA PRO A 9 6.24 -44.29 21.86
C PRO A 9 5.02 -45.19 21.64
N ILE A 10 4.93 -46.30 22.37
CA ILE A 10 3.72 -47.14 22.33
C ILE A 10 2.55 -46.39 23.00
N GLY A 11 1.40 -46.32 22.32
CA GLY A 11 0.16 -45.72 22.84
C GLY A 11 -0.20 -44.34 22.30
N VAL A 12 0.61 -43.73 21.42
CA VAL A 12 0.25 -42.48 20.73
C VAL A 12 -0.47 -42.76 19.40
N ASN A 13 -1.61 -42.10 19.18
CA ASN A 13 -2.31 -42.14 17.90
C ASN A 13 -1.71 -41.09 16.94
N TRP A 14 -0.85 -41.55 16.03
CA TRP A 14 -0.17 -40.69 15.05
C TRP A 14 -1.10 -40.05 14.02
N ALA A 15 -2.23 -40.67 13.69
CA ALA A 15 -3.22 -40.04 12.81
C ALA A 15 -3.82 -38.78 13.47
N GLY A 16 -4.02 -38.82 14.79
CA GLY A 16 -4.46 -37.65 15.57
C GLY A 16 -3.34 -36.63 15.82
N ALA A 17 -2.13 -37.10 16.12
CA ALA A 17 -0.98 -36.22 16.38
C ALA A 17 -0.55 -35.42 15.13
N ALA A 18 -0.51 -36.06 13.96
CA ALA A 18 -0.24 -35.40 12.69
C ALA A 18 -1.36 -34.40 12.33
N GLY A 19 -2.62 -34.77 12.56
CA GLY A 19 -3.76 -33.86 12.38
C GLY A 19 -3.69 -32.63 13.28
N GLY A 20 -3.35 -32.82 14.56
CA GLY A 20 -3.16 -31.72 15.51
C GLY A 20 -2.02 -30.77 15.12
N LEU A 21 -0.87 -31.32 14.72
CA LEU A 21 0.27 -30.50 14.26
C LEU A 21 -0.09 -29.72 13.00
N LEU A 22 -0.82 -30.31 12.05
CA LEU A 22 -1.28 -29.63 10.84
C LEU A 22 -2.22 -28.48 11.14
N LEU A 23 -3.14 -28.62 12.10
CA LEU A 23 -4.03 -27.53 12.52
C LEU A 23 -3.26 -26.40 13.22
N ILE A 24 -2.26 -26.74 14.03
CA ILE A 24 -1.38 -25.75 14.66
C ILE A 24 -0.55 -25.00 13.60
N ILE A 25 0.01 -25.73 12.63
CA ILE A 25 0.77 -25.14 11.51
C ILE A 25 -0.16 -24.25 10.67
N MET A 26 -1.34 -24.71 10.32
CA MET A 26 -2.32 -23.92 9.55
C MET A 26 -2.76 -22.67 10.31
N GLY A 27 -3.06 -22.79 11.61
CA GLY A 27 -3.38 -21.65 12.46
C GLY A 27 -2.24 -20.63 12.55
N TYR A 28 -1.00 -21.11 12.70
CA TYR A 28 0.19 -20.28 12.71
C TYR A 28 0.42 -19.57 11.38
N LEU A 29 0.25 -20.26 10.25
CA LEU A 29 0.34 -19.66 8.91
C LEU A 29 -0.71 -18.57 8.70
N VAL A 30 -1.96 -18.81 9.11
CA VAL A 30 -3.03 -17.82 9.04
C VAL A 30 -2.71 -16.60 9.92
N ALA A 31 -2.22 -16.82 11.14
CA ALA A 31 -1.81 -15.74 12.04
C ALA A 31 -0.64 -14.92 11.47
N LEU A 32 0.37 -15.57 10.91
CA LEU A 32 1.50 -14.89 10.27
C LEU A 32 1.09 -14.11 9.03
N LEU A 33 0.24 -14.68 8.18
CA LEU A 33 -0.30 -13.97 7.00
C LEU A 33 -1.14 -12.76 7.43
N GLY A 34 -1.94 -12.88 8.48
CA GLY A 34 -2.70 -11.76 9.04
C GLY A 34 -1.80 -10.66 9.62
N LEU A 35 -0.76 -11.05 10.38
CA LEU A 35 0.23 -10.11 10.91
C LEU A 35 0.99 -9.40 9.79
N TYR A 36 1.45 -10.14 8.78
CA TYR A 36 2.08 -9.61 7.59
C TYR A 36 1.15 -8.59 6.92
N ALA A 37 -0.08 -8.98 6.58
CA ALA A 37 -1.05 -8.07 5.96
C ALA A 37 -1.30 -6.80 6.78
N SER A 38 -1.37 -6.91 8.12
CA SER A 38 -1.52 -5.77 9.02
C SER A 38 -0.33 -4.81 8.93
N ILE A 39 0.91 -5.34 8.97
CA ILE A 39 2.13 -4.55 8.87
C ILE A 39 2.19 -3.81 7.52
N TYR A 40 1.92 -4.51 6.41
CA TYR A 40 1.94 -3.87 5.08
C TYR A 40 0.83 -2.84 4.91
N LYS A 41 -0.35 -3.06 5.51
CA LYS A 41 -1.43 -2.08 5.50
C LYS A 41 -1.06 -0.81 6.26
N VAL A 42 -0.53 -0.95 7.48
CA VAL A 42 -0.05 0.20 8.28
C VAL A 42 1.05 0.95 7.53
N GLY A 43 1.99 0.24 6.91
CA GLY A 43 3.04 0.87 6.09
C GLY A 43 2.48 1.64 4.89
N ALA A 44 1.49 1.09 4.19
CA ALA A 44 0.84 1.76 3.06
C ALA A 44 0.08 3.03 3.50
N ASP A 45 -0.63 2.97 4.64
CA ASP A 45 -1.38 4.12 5.16
C ASP A 45 -0.44 5.29 5.55
N VAL A 46 0.72 5.00 6.17
CA VAL A 46 1.73 6.00 6.52
C VAL A 46 2.35 6.65 5.27
N ILE A 47 2.70 5.86 4.25
CA ILE A 47 3.27 6.39 3.00
C ILE A 47 2.26 7.29 2.27
N LEU A 48 0.99 6.90 2.25
CA LEU A 48 -0.06 7.70 1.62
C LEU A 48 -0.32 9.01 2.37
N ASP A 49 -0.16 9.04 3.69
CA ASP A 49 -0.31 10.27 4.46
C ASP A 49 0.83 11.26 4.18
N GLU A 50 2.08 10.78 4.08
CA GLU A 50 3.22 11.61 3.70
C GLU A 50 3.08 12.16 2.27
N LEU A 51 2.62 11.32 1.33
CA LEU A 51 2.32 11.75 -0.04
C LEU A 51 1.16 12.74 -0.11
N ARG A 52 0.21 12.72 0.83
CA ARG A 52 -0.86 13.73 0.94
C ARG A 52 -0.36 15.01 1.61
N ALA A 53 0.51 14.91 2.61
CA ALA A 53 1.18 16.05 3.22
C ALA A 53 2.09 16.78 2.22
N MET A 54 2.69 16.03 1.29
CA MET A 54 3.43 16.52 0.12
C MET A 54 2.57 16.58 -1.14
N GLY A 55 1.24 16.46 -0.98
CA GLY A 55 0.25 16.37 -2.05
C GLY A 55 0.52 17.39 -3.15
N PRO A 56 0.21 17.03 -4.41
CA PRO A 56 0.77 17.67 -5.58
C PRO A 56 0.58 19.17 -5.43
N SER A 57 1.67 19.92 -5.61
CA SER A 57 1.57 21.32 -6.02
C SER A 57 0.53 21.34 -7.13
N ALA A 58 -0.70 21.69 -6.75
CA ALA A 58 -1.82 21.80 -7.65
C ALA A 58 -1.35 22.94 -8.54
N THR A 59 -0.79 22.57 -9.70
CA THR A 59 -0.14 23.48 -10.65
C THR A 59 -0.90 24.77 -10.60
N VAL A 60 -0.38 25.78 -9.91
CA VAL A 60 -1.25 26.86 -9.44
C VAL A 60 -1.87 27.46 -10.69
N ARG A 61 -3.19 27.39 -10.82
CA ARG A 61 -3.86 27.76 -12.06
C ARG A 61 -4.37 29.17 -11.90
N ARG A 62 -3.96 30.05 -12.78
CA ARG A 62 -4.51 31.40 -12.90
C ARG A 62 -5.51 31.44 -14.04
N ARG A 63 -6.48 32.36 -13.97
CA ARG A 63 -7.36 32.62 -15.12
C ARG A 63 -6.69 33.58 -16.09
N CYS A 64 -6.88 33.34 -17.37
CA CYS A 64 -6.50 34.28 -18.41
C CYS A 64 -7.37 35.55 -18.28
N PRO A 65 -6.78 36.76 -18.22
CA PRO A 65 -7.55 38.00 -18.13
C PRO A 65 -8.34 38.31 -19.41
N SER A 66 -7.95 37.74 -20.55
CA SER A 66 -8.60 38.01 -21.85
C SER A 66 -9.78 37.08 -22.15
N CYS A 67 -9.70 35.81 -21.76
CA CYS A 67 -10.75 34.81 -22.10
C CYS A 67 -11.28 34.01 -20.92
N GLY A 68 -10.75 34.20 -19.71
CA GLY A 68 -11.19 33.50 -18.50
C GLY A 68 -10.75 32.04 -18.37
N ALA A 69 -10.04 31.49 -19.37
CA ALA A 69 -9.55 30.10 -19.33
C ALA A 69 -8.56 29.86 -18.19
N GLU A 70 -8.58 28.68 -17.59
CA GLU A 70 -7.53 28.26 -16.65
C GLU A 70 -6.20 28.03 -17.37
N VAL A 71 -5.12 28.58 -16.82
CA VAL A 71 -3.78 28.46 -17.35
C VAL A 71 -2.80 28.14 -16.21
N PRO A 72 -1.87 27.20 -16.39
CA PRO A 72 -0.85 26.91 -15.38
C PRO A 72 0.02 28.13 -15.07
N GLU A 73 0.44 28.27 -13.82
CA GLU A 73 1.43 29.26 -13.40
C GLU A 73 2.76 29.04 -14.14
N GLY A 74 3.34 30.14 -14.63
CA GLY A 74 4.52 30.12 -15.49
C GLY A 74 4.25 30.12 -17.00
N ALA A 75 3.00 29.93 -17.44
CA ALA A 75 2.66 30.08 -18.86
C ALA A 75 2.83 31.54 -19.32
N ARG A 76 3.62 31.75 -20.38
CA ARG A 76 3.84 33.08 -20.98
C ARG A 76 2.66 33.54 -21.84
N PHE A 77 1.91 32.59 -22.42
CA PHE A 77 0.78 32.84 -23.31
C PHE A 77 -0.39 31.92 -22.96
N CYS A 78 -1.61 32.34 -23.27
CA CYS A 78 -2.81 31.54 -23.09
C CYS A 78 -2.94 30.51 -24.22
N GLY A 79 -2.98 29.21 -23.87
CA GLY A 79 -3.18 28.13 -24.85
C GLY A 79 -4.57 28.11 -25.51
N ARG A 80 -5.54 28.89 -25.01
CA ARG A 80 -6.92 28.94 -25.56
C ARG A 80 -7.17 30.15 -26.47
N CYS A 81 -6.63 31.32 -26.15
CA CYS A 81 -6.85 32.54 -26.94
C CYS A 81 -5.57 33.20 -27.49
N GLY A 82 -4.38 32.69 -27.15
CA GLY A 82 -3.10 33.24 -27.59
C GLY A 82 -2.63 34.51 -26.86
N ALA A 83 -3.44 35.07 -25.95
CA ALA A 83 -3.10 36.31 -25.25
C ALA A 83 -1.85 36.16 -24.34
N PRO A 84 -0.97 37.16 -24.26
CA PRO A 84 0.17 37.15 -23.35
C PRO A 84 -0.29 37.24 -21.89
N LEU A 85 0.33 36.46 -21.00
CA LEU A 85 -0.03 36.35 -19.59
C LEU A 85 1.01 36.94 -18.64
N VAL A 86 2.20 37.21 -19.15
CA VAL A 86 3.31 37.83 -18.41
C VAL A 86 3.61 39.16 -19.09
N ALA A 87 3.46 40.26 -18.35
CA ALA A 87 4.05 41.52 -18.75
C ALA A 87 5.58 41.38 -18.60
N PRO A 88 6.40 41.72 -19.62
CA PRO A 88 7.84 41.81 -19.42
C PRO A 88 8.14 42.82 -18.30
N PRO A 89 9.22 42.61 -17.52
CA PRO A 89 9.58 43.52 -16.43
C PRO A 89 9.84 44.95 -16.91
#